data_AF-A0A9Q1HVT0-F1
#
_entry.id   AF-A0A9Q1HVT0-F1
#
_cell.length_a   1.000
_cell.length_b   1.000
_cell.length_c   1.000
_cell.angle_alpha   90.00
_cell.angle_beta   90.00
_cell.angle_gamma   90.00
#
_symmetry.space_group_name_H-M   'P 1'
#
loop_
_entity.id
_entity.type
_entity.pdbx_description
1 polymer ?
#
loop_
_entity_poly.entity_id
_entity_poly.type
_entity_poly.pdbx_seq_one_letter_code
_entity_poly.pdbx_strand_id
1 'polypeptide(L)'
;MSDNEEAEYEEHEEEVVENEQVEVEEEVEVEEEVEEENEGVEEEVHDEEEETPADEEDEEKETTQEADADEELDEGEEEAKPKPKLFVMPNLVPPKIPDGEKVDFDDIHRKRMEKDLNELQTLIEVHFESRKKEEEELVSLKDRIDKRRAERAEQQRIRSDREKERQKRLEEEKARKEEEEAKKKAEEDAKKMKTLTSLHFGGYMLKSERRGGKKQTEREKKKKILSDRRKSLDIDDLGQDKLKEKANELWKWLHQLEAEKFELQYRFQRQKYEVNVLRNRVSDHQKTSKRTKRGLRK
;
A
#
# COMPACT_ATOMS: atom_id res chain seq x y z
N MET A 1 75.39 -29.75 -11.19
CA MET A 1 74.33 -29.02 -11.92
C MET A 1 73.06 -29.84 -11.74
N SER A 2 72.51 -29.83 -10.53
CA SER A 2 71.27 -30.56 -10.16
C SER A 2 70.51 -29.72 -9.13
N ASP A 3 71.22 -29.34 -8.07
CA ASP A 3 70.69 -28.66 -6.87
C ASP A 3 70.05 -27.27 -7.10
N ASN A 4 70.17 -26.68 -8.30
CA ASN A 4 69.56 -25.37 -8.62
C ASN A 4 68.30 -25.51 -9.48
N GLU A 5 68.12 -26.63 -10.19
CA GLU A 5 66.92 -26.85 -10.99
C GLU A 5 65.81 -27.41 -10.10
N GLU A 6 66.17 -28.33 -9.19
CA GLU A 6 65.29 -28.93 -8.18
C GLU A 6 64.69 -27.86 -7.23
N ALA A 7 65.49 -26.85 -6.83
CA ALA A 7 65.04 -25.73 -6.00
C ALA A 7 64.07 -24.77 -6.71
N GLU A 8 64.21 -24.55 -8.04
CA GLU A 8 63.26 -23.72 -8.80
C GLU A 8 61.91 -24.44 -9.03
N TYR A 9 61.88 -25.77 -9.00
CA TYR A 9 60.63 -26.54 -9.00
C TYR A 9 59.95 -26.53 -7.63
N GLU A 10 60.71 -26.66 -6.54
CA GLU A 10 60.19 -26.65 -5.17
C GLU A 10 59.59 -25.27 -4.80
N GLU A 11 60.27 -24.17 -5.15
CA GLU A 11 59.75 -22.79 -4.96
C GLU A 11 58.46 -22.53 -5.78
N HIS A 12 58.31 -23.16 -6.96
CA HIS A 12 57.09 -23.04 -7.77
C HIS A 12 55.95 -23.96 -7.28
N GLU A 13 56.24 -25.09 -6.64
CA GLU A 13 55.23 -25.88 -5.93
C GLU A 13 54.74 -25.14 -4.67
N GLU A 14 55.64 -24.52 -3.91
CA GLU A 14 55.27 -23.68 -2.76
C GLU A 14 54.41 -22.47 -3.19
N GLU A 15 54.75 -21.75 -4.28
CA GLU A 15 53.92 -20.64 -4.78
C GLU A 15 52.52 -21.12 -5.23
N VAL A 16 52.40 -22.32 -5.82
CA VAL A 16 51.09 -22.88 -6.21
C VAL A 16 50.24 -23.23 -4.98
N VAL A 17 50.85 -23.87 -3.97
CA VAL A 17 50.15 -24.22 -2.71
C VAL A 17 49.75 -22.97 -1.93
N GLU A 18 50.58 -21.93 -1.87
CA GLU A 18 50.23 -20.67 -1.20
C GLU A 18 49.06 -19.95 -1.92
N ASN A 19 49.03 -19.96 -3.26
CA ASN A 19 47.89 -19.40 -4.01
C ASN A 19 46.59 -20.23 -3.83
N GLU A 20 46.67 -21.56 -3.85
CA GLU A 20 45.50 -22.44 -3.62
C GLU A 20 44.96 -22.28 -2.18
N GLN A 21 45.84 -22.08 -1.20
CA GLN A 21 45.46 -21.83 0.19
C GLN A 21 44.79 -20.46 0.37
N VAL A 22 45.23 -19.42 -0.36
CA VAL A 22 44.57 -18.10 -0.38
C VAL A 22 43.21 -18.14 -1.09
N GLU A 23 43.04 -18.92 -2.17
CA GLU A 23 41.72 -19.10 -2.80
C GLU A 23 40.72 -19.80 -1.85
N VAL A 24 41.17 -20.77 -1.06
CA VAL A 24 40.33 -21.43 -0.02
C VAL A 24 39.97 -20.48 1.12
N GLU A 25 40.89 -19.63 1.58
CA GLU A 25 40.57 -18.60 2.60
C GLU A 25 39.57 -17.56 2.07
N GLU A 26 39.68 -17.12 0.80
CA GLU A 26 38.73 -16.19 0.17
C GLU A 26 37.34 -16.84 -0.07
N GLU A 27 37.26 -18.15 -0.32
CA GLU A 27 35.97 -18.86 -0.38
C GLU A 27 35.29 -18.98 1.00
N VAL A 28 36.04 -19.25 2.08
CA VAL A 28 35.49 -19.34 3.45
C VAL A 28 35.01 -17.99 3.97
N GLU A 29 35.76 -16.90 3.73
CA GLU A 29 35.35 -15.54 4.14
C GLU A 29 34.05 -15.09 3.42
N VAL A 30 33.82 -15.58 2.19
CA VAL A 30 32.57 -15.36 1.44
C VAL A 30 31.41 -16.22 1.93
N GLU A 31 31.65 -17.44 2.42
CA GLU A 31 30.59 -18.25 3.06
C GLU A 31 30.16 -17.64 4.41
N GLU A 32 31.09 -17.14 5.23
CA GLU A 32 30.75 -16.43 6.49
C GLU A 32 29.96 -15.11 6.24
N GLU A 33 30.35 -14.27 5.26
CA GLU A 33 29.56 -13.06 4.90
C GLU A 33 28.12 -13.41 4.44
N VAL A 34 27.92 -14.59 3.83
CA VAL A 34 26.60 -15.04 3.36
C VAL A 34 25.75 -15.62 4.50
N GLU A 35 26.33 -16.30 5.49
CA GLU A 35 25.58 -16.68 6.70
C GLU A 35 25.18 -15.45 7.54
N GLU A 36 26.07 -14.46 7.74
CA GLU A 36 25.72 -13.20 8.43
C GLU A 36 24.63 -12.39 7.70
N GLU A 37 24.67 -12.25 6.36
CA GLU A 37 23.58 -11.58 5.61
C GLU A 37 22.25 -12.37 5.70
N ASN A 38 22.26 -13.67 5.99
CA ASN A 38 21.06 -14.50 6.06
C ASN A 38 20.44 -14.52 7.47
N GLU A 39 21.24 -14.64 8.54
CA GLU A 39 20.75 -14.49 9.92
C GLU A 39 20.15 -13.09 10.15
N GLY A 40 20.80 -12.04 9.64
CA GLY A 40 20.29 -10.67 9.75
C GLY A 40 18.97 -10.41 8.99
N VAL A 41 18.61 -11.26 8.03
CA VAL A 41 17.30 -11.21 7.34
C VAL A 41 16.24 -11.99 8.10
N GLU A 42 16.58 -13.10 8.76
CA GLU A 42 15.64 -13.82 9.63
C GLU A 42 15.27 -13.00 10.88
N GLU A 43 16.22 -12.23 11.45
CA GLU A 43 15.94 -11.30 12.56
C GLU A 43 15.02 -10.13 12.13
N GLU A 44 15.25 -9.52 10.96
CA GLU A 44 14.41 -8.40 10.46
C GLU A 44 12.98 -8.85 10.10
N VAL A 45 12.77 -10.12 9.73
CA VAL A 45 11.44 -10.69 9.45
C VAL A 45 10.68 -11.07 10.73
N HIS A 46 11.36 -11.43 11.81
CA HIS A 46 10.69 -11.79 13.07
C HIS A 46 10.06 -10.56 13.76
N ASP A 47 10.71 -9.39 13.70
CA ASP A 47 10.23 -8.13 14.27
C ASP A 47 8.98 -7.57 13.53
N GLU A 48 8.78 -7.89 12.24
CA GLU A 48 7.60 -7.45 11.47
C GLU A 48 6.32 -8.28 11.73
N GLU A 49 6.39 -9.47 12.34
CA GLU A 49 5.21 -10.33 12.58
C GLU A 49 4.54 -10.16 13.97
N GLU A 50 5.12 -9.39 14.92
CA GLU A 50 4.56 -9.24 16.29
C GLU A 50 3.60 -8.04 16.51
N GLU A 51 3.05 -7.41 15.46
CA GLU A 51 1.85 -6.53 15.59
C GLU A 51 0.55 -7.24 15.15
N THR A 52 0.01 -8.08 16.04
CA THR A 52 -1.36 -8.61 15.89
C THR A 52 -2.41 -7.54 16.17
N PRO A 53 -3.48 -7.40 15.36
CA PRO A 53 -4.61 -6.54 15.69
C PRO A 53 -5.52 -7.22 16.72
N ALA A 54 -5.75 -6.57 17.87
CA ALA A 54 -6.66 -7.03 18.90
C ALA A 54 -7.89 -6.12 19.04
N ASP A 55 -9.05 -6.76 19.14
CA ASP A 55 -10.38 -6.27 19.55
C ASP A 55 -11.04 -5.06 18.85
N GLU A 56 -12.23 -5.33 18.28
CA GLU A 56 -13.48 -4.77 18.80
C GLU A 56 -14.66 -5.66 18.33
N GLU A 57 -15.13 -6.55 19.23
CA GLU A 57 -16.37 -7.33 19.06
C GLU A 57 -17.64 -6.51 19.42
N ASP A 58 -18.79 -7.04 19.01
CA ASP A 58 -20.15 -6.59 19.36
C ASP A 58 -20.38 -6.24 20.84
N GLU A 59 -21.05 -5.10 21.11
CA GLU A 59 -21.97 -4.98 22.25
C GLU A 59 -23.26 -4.23 21.83
N GLU A 60 -24.29 -4.99 21.44
CA GLU A 60 -25.67 -4.54 21.59
C GLU A 60 -26.02 -4.50 23.08
N LYS A 61 -26.32 -3.32 23.62
CA LYS A 61 -26.98 -3.16 24.93
C LYS A 61 -28.23 -2.31 24.82
N GLU A 62 -29.38 -2.96 24.97
CA GLU A 62 -30.61 -2.30 25.39
C GLU A 62 -30.40 -1.64 26.76
N THR A 63 -30.70 -0.35 26.86
CA THR A 63 -31.06 0.28 28.14
C THR A 63 -32.35 1.05 27.99
N THR A 64 -33.46 0.39 28.32
CA THR A 64 -34.74 1.05 28.60
C THR A 64 -34.66 1.81 29.91
N GLN A 65 -34.92 3.12 29.88
CA GLN A 65 -35.35 3.89 31.05
C GLN A 65 -36.29 5.02 30.60
N GLU A 66 -37.44 5.09 31.26
CA GLU A 66 -38.47 6.10 31.00
C GLU A 66 -38.21 7.42 31.74
N ALA A 67 -38.98 8.43 31.32
CA ALA A 67 -39.59 9.48 32.15
C ALA A 67 -39.02 10.91 32.12
N ASP A 68 -39.99 11.83 31.94
CA ASP A 68 -40.08 13.23 32.34
C ASP A 68 -39.15 14.30 31.74
N ALA A 69 -39.75 15.11 30.85
CA ALA A 69 -39.61 16.57 30.86
C ALA A 69 -40.95 17.22 30.43
N ASP A 70 -41.41 18.20 31.20
CA ASP A 70 -42.75 18.81 31.19
C ASP A 70 -42.74 20.22 30.53
N GLU A 71 -43.83 20.98 30.70
CA GLU A 71 -44.16 22.37 30.30
C GLU A 71 -45.07 22.50 29.04
N GLU A 72 -46.38 22.72 29.21
CA GLU A 72 -47.12 23.98 29.53
C GLU A 72 -47.45 24.83 28.26
N LEU A 73 -48.58 25.51 28.07
CA LEU A 73 -49.91 25.59 28.72
C LEU A 73 -50.91 26.29 27.74
N ASP A 74 -52.24 26.19 28.00
CA ASP A 74 -53.24 27.30 28.08
C ASP A 74 -54.68 26.97 27.56
N GLU A 75 -55.72 27.62 28.12
CA GLU A 75 -57.17 27.40 27.92
C GLU A 75 -57.83 28.39 26.91
N GLY A 76 -59.11 28.37 26.51
CA GLY A 76 -60.31 27.56 26.81
C GLY A 76 -61.25 27.53 25.58
N GLU A 77 -62.60 27.58 25.63
CA GLU A 77 -63.61 27.54 26.69
C GLU A 77 -65.03 27.31 26.03
N GLU A 78 -65.95 26.61 26.72
CA GLU A 78 -67.45 26.63 26.54
C GLU A 78 -68.10 26.23 25.16
N GLU A 79 -69.38 25.80 25.01
CA GLU A 79 -70.55 25.71 25.91
C GLU A 79 -71.56 24.56 25.54
N ALA A 80 -72.72 24.51 26.22
CA ALA A 80 -73.66 23.40 26.49
C ALA A 80 -74.55 22.73 25.38
N LYS A 81 -74.75 21.39 25.54
CA LYS A 81 -76.01 20.55 25.52
C LYS A 81 -77.23 20.96 24.65
N PRO A 82 -77.95 20.01 23.98
CA PRO A 82 -78.92 19.13 24.71
C PRO A 82 -79.23 17.72 24.13
N LYS A 83 -79.83 16.84 24.96
CA LYS A 83 -80.50 15.59 24.54
C LYS A 83 -82.03 15.76 24.50
N PRO A 84 -82.75 15.24 23.48
CA PRO A 84 -84.07 14.66 23.78
C PRO A 84 -84.54 13.46 22.92
N LYS A 85 -85.32 12.59 23.59
CA LYS A 85 -86.41 11.71 23.09
C LYS A 85 -86.08 10.40 22.34
N LEU A 86 -86.35 9.31 23.06
CA LEU A 86 -86.87 8.05 22.51
C LEU A 86 -88.13 8.33 21.67
N PHE A 87 -88.14 7.93 20.40
CA PHE A 87 -89.35 7.83 19.60
C PHE A 87 -89.77 6.36 19.49
N VAL A 88 -90.99 6.06 19.96
CA VAL A 88 -91.64 4.77 19.76
C VAL A 88 -92.28 4.76 18.38
N MET A 89 -91.89 3.81 17.53
CA MET A 89 -92.55 3.47 16.27
C MET A 89 -92.62 1.93 16.14
N PRO A 90 -93.59 1.39 15.38
CA PRO A 90 -94.55 0.48 16.00
C PRO A 90 -94.29 -1.01 15.71
N ASN A 91 -95.07 -1.84 16.41
CA ASN A 91 -95.12 -3.31 16.31
C ASN A 91 -94.68 -3.88 14.96
N LEU A 92 -93.61 -4.67 15.00
CA LEU A 92 -93.07 -5.41 13.87
C LEU A 92 -94.03 -6.53 13.46
N VAL A 93 -95.00 -6.21 12.60
CA VAL A 93 -95.80 -7.21 11.88
C VAL A 93 -94.83 -7.98 10.96
N PRO A 94 -94.76 -9.32 11.02
CA PRO A 94 -93.88 -10.08 10.14
C PRO A 94 -94.22 -9.77 8.68
N PRO A 95 -93.24 -9.37 7.84
CA PRO A 95 -93.50 -9.09 6.44
C PRO A 95 -94.04 -10.36 5.79
N LYS A 96 -95.26 -10.27 5.27
CA LYS A 96 -95.91 -11.36 4.55
C LYS A 96 -95.15 -11.53 3.24
N ILE A 97 -94.43 -12.64 3.11
CA ILE A 97 -93.73 -13.03 1.89
C ILE A 97 -94.78 -13.08 0.76
N PRO A 98 -94.67 -12.27 -0.31
CA PRO A 98 -95.52 -12.43 -1.48
C PRO A 98 -95.13 -13.74 -2.18
N ASP A 99 -96.12 -14.57 -2.48
CA ASP A 99 -95.91 -15.83 -3.19
C ASP A 99 -95.31 -15.63 -4.60
N GLY A 100 -94.32 -16.45 -4.93
CA GLY A 100 -94.36 -17.11 -6.25
C GLY A 100 -93.50 -16.58 -7.39
N GLU A 101 -92.57 -15.63 -7.20
CA GLU A 101 -91.51 -15.43 -8.19
C GLU A 101 -90.41 -16.49 -7.97
N LYS A 102 -90.06 -17.25 -9.00
CA LYS A 102 -89.05 -18.31 -8.91
C LYS A 102 -87.69 -17.66 -8.67
N VAL A 103 -87.21 -17.77 -7.43
CA VAL A 103 -85.85 -17.41 -7.07
C VAL A 103 -84.90 -18.41 -7.74
N ASP A 104 -84.32 -18.02 -8.87
CA ASP A 104 -83.32 -18.83 -9.56
C ASP A 104 -82.05 -18.89 -8.72
N PHE A 105 -81.81 -20.04 -8.07
CA PHE A 105 -80.63 -20.27 -7.24
C PHE A 105 -79.32 -20.13 -8.03
N ASP A 106 -79.34 -20.42 -9.34
CA ASP A 106 -78.22 -20.19 -10.26
C ASP A 106 -77.93 -18.70 -10.47
N ASP A 107 -78.93 -17.82 -10.43
CA ASP A 107 -78.76 -16.37 -10.51
C ASP A 107 -78.18 -15.81 -9.20
N ILE A 108 -78.65 -16.31 -8.05
CA ILE A 108 -78.04 -15.99 -6.74
C ILE A 108 -76.57 -16.44 -6.68
N HIS A 109 -76.27 -17.67 -7.14
CA HIS A 109 -74.91 -18.19 -7.12
C HIS A 109 -73.98 -17.40 -8.07
N ARG A 110 -74.48 -17.02 -9.25
CA ARG A 110 -73.76 -16.19 -10.22
C ARG A 110 -73.49 -14.78 -9.67
N LYS A 111 -74.51 -14.12 -9.10
CA LYS A 111 -74.37 -12.80 -8.45
C LYS A 111 -73.44 -12.82 -7.24
N ARG A 112 -73.40 -13.92 -6.48
CA ARG A 112 -72.38 -14.12 -5.44
C ARG A 112 -70.98 -14.19 -6.06
N MET A 113 -70.77 -15.05 -7.04
CA MET A 113 -69.46 -15.18 -7.71
C MET A 113 -68.99 -13.87 -8.36
N GLU A 114 -69.89 -13.13 -9.02
CA GLU A 114 -69.60 -11.81 -9.60
C GLU A 114 -69.26 -10.77 -8.51
N LYS A 115 -70.00 -10.75 -7.40
CA LYS A 115 -69.68 -9.88 -6.25
C LYS A 115 -68.32 -10.23 -5.66
N ASP A 116 -68.08 -11.50 -5.35
CA ASP A 116 -66.86 -11.97 -4.68
C ASP A 116 -65.62 -11.74 -5.60
N LEU A 117 -65.78 -11.86 -6.92
CA LEU A 117 -64.74 -11.56 -7.91
C LEU A 117 -64.46 -10.04 -8.01
N ASN A 118 -65.50 -9.20 -8.04
CA ASN A 118 -65.33 -7.74 -8.03
C ASN A 118 -64.73 -7.23 -6.71
N GLU A 119 -65.13 -7.80 -5.58
CA GLU A 119 -64.60 -7.48 -4.24
C GLU A 119 -63.13 -7.91 -4.13
N LEU A 120 -62.76 -9.08 -4.68
CA LEU A 120 -61.37 -9.53 -4.78
C LEU A 120 -60.53 -8.60 -5.68
N GLN A 121 -61.04 -8.19 -6.85
CA GLN A 121 -60.37 -7.23 -7.73
C GLN A 121 -60.14 -5.89 -7.02
N THR A 122 -61.17 -5.35 -6.37
CA THR A 122 -61.09 -4.10 -5.61
C THR A 122 -60.07 -4.20 -4.47
N LEU A 123 -60.05 -5.33 -3.73
CA LEU A 123 -59.08 -5.55 -2.65
C LEU A 123 -57.64 -5.65 -3.16
N ILE A 124 -57.44 -6.31 -4.31
CA ILE A 124 -56.14 -6.38 -5.00
C ILE A 124 -55.67 -4.98 -5.41
N GLU A 125 -56.52 -4.21 -6.10
CA GLU A 125 -56.18 -2.85 -6.55
C GLU A 125 -55.88 -1.92 -5.39
N VAL A 126 -56.71 -1.91 -4.33
CA VAL A 126 -56.50 -1.11 -3.13
C VAL A 126 -55.18 -1.51 -2.42
N HIS A 127 -54.86 -2.80 -2.34
CA HIS A 127 -53.62 -3.24 -1.71
C HIS A 127 -52.38 -2.78 -2.50
N PHE A 128 -52.38 -2.96 -3.82
CA PHE A 128 -51.26 -2.52 -4.67
C PHE A 128 -51.14 -0.99 -4.74
N GLU A 129 -52.23 -0.25 -4.83
CA GLU A 129 -52.19 1.22 -4.80
C GLU A 129 -51.72 1.75 -3.44
N SER A 130 -52.17 1.17 -2.33
CA SER A 130 -51.75 1.57 -0.99
C SER A 130 -50.26 1.32 -0.80
N ARG A 131 -49.79 0.10 -1.11
CA ARG A 131 -48.37 -0.25 -1.05
C ARG A 131 -47.51 0.64 -1.92
N LYS A 132 -47.94 0.89 -3.16
CA LYS A 132 -47.18 1.74 -4.09
C LYS A 132 -47.06 3.18 -3.59
N LYS A 133 -48.13 3.77 -3.05
CA LYS A 133 -48.09 5.14 -2.47
C LYS A 133 -47.18 5.19 -1.25
N GLU A 134 -47.28 4.21 -0.36
CA GLU A 134 -46.43 4.07 0.83
C GLU A 134 -44.94 3.89 0.46
N GLU A 135 -44.63 3.03 -0.53
CA GLU A 135 -43.27 2.82 -1.04
C GLU A 135 -42.70 4.08 -1.73
N GLU A 136 -43.49 4.79 -2.53
CA GLU A 136 -43.10 6.06 -3.15
C GLU A 136 -42.82 7.17 -2.10
N GLU A 137 -43.62 7.23 -1.03
CA GLU A 137 -43.42 8.15 0.10
C GLU A 137 -42.17 7.78 0.93
N LEU A 138 -41.95 6.49 1.23
CA LEU A 138 -40.77 6.00 1.94
C LEU A 138 -39.48 6.25 1.15
N VAL A 139 -39.48 6.02 -0.17
CA VAL A 139 -38.35 6.34 -1.05
C VAL A 139 -38.08 7.85 -1.07
N SER A 140 -39.11 8.68 -1.26
CA SER A 140 -38.99 10.15 -1.23
C SER A 140 -38.45 10.69 0.11
N LEU A 141 -38.84 10.07 1.23
CA LEU A 141 -38.32 10.40 2.55
C LEU A 141 -36.86 9.97 2.72
N LYS A 142 -36.52 8.75 2.29
CA LYS A 142 -35.16 8.20 2.32
C LYS A 142 -34.21 9.06 1.49
N ASP A 143 -34.55 9.38 0.24
CA ASP A 143 -33.76 10.24 -0.64
C ASP A 143 -33.48 11.61 0.01
N ARG A 144 -34.46 12.17 0.73
CA ARG A 144 -34.31 13.44 1.46
C ARG A 144 -33.46 13.31 2.72
N ILE A 145 -33.37 12.13 3.33
CA ILE A 145 -32.47 11.85 4.46
C ILE A 145 -31.04 11.65 3.93
N ASP A 146 -30.88 10.84 2.89
CA ASP A 146 -29.58 10.52 2.32
C ASP A 146 -28.95 11.74 1.62
N LYS A 147 -29.73 12.60 0.96
CA LYS A 147 -29.26 13.92 0.50
C LYS A 147 -28.75 14.79 1.66
N ARG A 148 -29.49 14.88 2.77
CA ARG A 148 -29.04 15.63 3.96
C ARG A 148 -27.83 14.99 4.65
N ARG A 149 -27.64 13.68 4.56
CA ARG A 149 -26.42 12.98 4.99
C ARG A 149 -25.23 13.33 4.10
N ALA A 150 -25.40 13.28 2.78
CA ALA A 150 -24.39 13.67 1.81
C ALA A 150 -23.96 15.14 1.99
N GLU A 151 -24.91 16.07 2.12
CA GLU A 151 -24.64 17.49 2.40
C GLU A 151 -23.84 17.70 3.69
N ARG A 152 -24.14 16.97 4.78
CA ARG A 152 -23.35 17.02 6.02
C ARG A 152 -21.94 16.45 5.83
N ALA A 153 -21.81 15.31 5.14
CA ALA A 153 -20.51 14.70 4.85
C ALA A 153 -19.64 15.61 3.98
N GLU A 154 -20.22 16.28 2.98
CA GLU A 154 -19.55 17.27 2.14
C GLU A 154 -19.11 18.49 2.96
N GLN A 155 -19.98 19.04 3.82
CA GLN A 155 -19.60 20.11 4.75
C GLN A 155 -18.45 19.71 5.68
N GLN A 156 -18.43 18.48 6.18
CA GLN A 156 -17.36 17.97 7.03
C GLN A 156 -16.05 17.80 6.24
N ARG A 157 -16.10 17.31 5.00
CA ARG A 157 -14.94 17.27 4.09
C ARG A 157 -14.38 18.67 3.82
N ILE A 158 -15.22 19.63 3.45
CA ILE A 158 -14.80 21.02 3.21
C ILE A 158 -14.17 21.66 4.46
N ARG A 159 -14.65 21.33 5.67
CA ARG A 159 -14.02 21.76 6.93
C ARG A 159 -12.64 21.10 7.13
N SER A 160 -12.56 19.77 7.00
CA SER A 160 -11.29 19.00 7.03
C SER A 160 -10.27 19.57 6.07
N ASP A 161 -10.66 19.81 4.82
CA ASP A 161 -9.73 20.18 3.75
C ASP A 161 -9.24 21.61 3.93
N ARG A 162 -10.11 22.53 4.43
CA ARG A 162 -9.72 23.89 4.84
C ARG A 162 -8.83 23.91 6.08
N GLU A 163 -8.99 22.97 6.99
CA GLU A 163 -8.12 22.81 8.17
C GLU A 163 -6.74 22.26 7.78
N LYS A 164 -6.70 21.21 6.95
CA LYS A 164 -5.48 20.68 6.33
C LYS A 164 -4.74 21.73 5.51
N GLU A 165 -5.45 22.56 4.75
CA GLU A 165 -4.84 23.68 4.01
C GLU A 165 -4.18 24.70 4.95
N ARG A 166 -4.82 25.01 6.09
CA ARG A 166 -4.24 25.90 7.13
C ARG A 166 -3.03 25.29 7.80
N GLN A 167 -3.10 24.01 8.19
CA GLN A 167 -1.97 23.27 8.76
C GLN A 167 -0.81 23.23 7.78
N LYS A 168 -1.06 22.81 6.54
CA LYS A 168 -0.06 22.79 5.45
C LYS A 168 0.57 24.16 5.21
N ARG A 169 -0.21 25.26 5.25
CA ARG A 169 0.34 26.62 5.09
C ARG A 169 1.23 27.02 6.26
N LEU A 170 0.89 26.64 7.50
CA LEU A 170 1.74 26.87 8.68
C LEU A 170 3.00 26.00 8.63
N GLU A 171 2.90 24.76 8.16
CA GLU A 171 4.03 23.87 7.92
C GLU A 171 4.94 24.38 6.81
N GLU A 172 4.39 24.91 5.72
CA GLU A 172 5.15 25.52 4.61
C GLU A 172 5.83 26.82 5.04
N GLU A 173 5.18 27.66 5.84
CA GLU A 173 5.80 28.87 6.43
C GLU A 173 6.89 28.50 7.44
N LYS A 174 6.66 27.48 8.28
CA LYS A 174 7.65 26.94 9.22
C LYS A 174 8.84 26.30 8.47
N ALA A 175 8.58 25.49 7.45
CA ALA A 175 9.60 24.85 6.63
C ALA A 175 10.42 25.90 5.87
N ARG A 176 9.79 26.93 5.29
CA ARG A 176 10.51 28.04 4.67
C ARG A 176 11.37 28.80 5.70
N LYS A 177 10.88 29.03 6.91
CA LYS A 177 11.66 29.65 7.98
C LYS A 177 12.83 28.75 8.41
N GLU A 178 12.61 27.44 8.48
CA GLU A 178 13.64 26.43 8.77
C GLU A 178 14.68 26.34 7.63
N GLU A 179 14.29 26.47 6.37
CA GLU A 179 15.19 26.58 5.22
C GLU A 179 16.00 27.88 5.26
N GLU A 180 15.39 29.02 5.60
CA GLU A 180 16.08 30.30 5.75
C GLU A 180 17.05 30.29 6.96
N GLU A 181 16.68 29.67 8.08
CA GLU A 181 17.55 29.47 9.25
C GLU A 181 18.64 28.43 8.99
N ALA A 182 18.37 27.33 8.29
CA ALA A 182 19.34 26.34 7.87
C ALA A 182 20.34 26.92 6.86
N LYS A 183 19.88 27.75 5.91
CA LYS A 183 20.75 28.47 4.98
C LYS A 183 21.61 29.50 5.73
N LYS A 184 21.04 30.25 6.68
CA LYS A 184 21.80 31.20 7.50
C LYS A 184 22.83 30.47 8.38
N LYS A 185 22.48 29.33 8.98
CA LYS A 185 23.39 28.47 9.73
C LYS A 185 24.50 27.90 8.84
N ALA A 186 24.18 27.45 7.63
CA ALA A 186 25.16 27.01 6.65
C ALA A 186 26.07 28.16 6.17
N GLU A 187 25.56 29.38 6.02
CA GLU A 187 26.38 30.56 5.71
C GLU A 187 27.26 31.01 6.89
N GLU A 188 26.76 30.95 8.12
CA GLU A 188 27.54 31.24 9.33
C GLU A 188 28.60 30.17 9.56
N ASP A 189 28.28 28.90 9.40
CA ASP A 189 29.25 27.81 9.51
C ASP A 189 30.21 27.82 8.32
N ALA A 190 29.80 28.23 7.12
CA ALA A 190 30.72 28.50 6.01
C ALA A 190 31.61 29.73 6.26
N LYS A 191 31.14 30.76 6.98
CA LYS A 191 31.96 31.92 7.39
C LYS A 191 32.96 31.52 8.48
N LYS A 192 32.50 30.82 9.53
CA LYS A 192 33.34 30.23 10.60
C LYS A 192 34.38 29.27 10.00
N MET A 193 33.95 28.37 9.11
CA MET A 193 34.86 27.49 8.37
C MET A 193 35.84 28.30 7.54
N LYS A 194 35.43 29.31 6.74
CA LYS A 194 36.37 30.15 5.97
C LYS A 194 37.40 30.86 6.86
N THR A 195 37.04 31.30 8.06
CA THR A 195 38.00 31.86 9.04
C THR A 195 38.93 30.80 9.65
N LEU A 196 38.52 29.53 9.66
CA LEU A 196 39.26 28.41 10.29
C LEU A 196 40.02 27.55 9.25
N THR A 197 39.64 27.58 7.96
CA THR A 197 40.28 26.81 6.87
C THR A 197 41.63 27.37 6.43
N SER A 198 42.06 28.50 6.99
CA SER A 198 43.33 29.12 6.64
C SER A 198 44.54 28.21 6.91
N LEU A 199 44.43 27.26 7.84
CA LEU A 199 45.39 26.18 8.05
C LEU A 199 44.71 24.80 7.84
N HIS A 200 45.05 24.14 6.73
CA HIS A 200 44.98 22.68 6.56
C HIS A 200 43.66 21.91 6.83
N PHE A 201 42.50 22.40 6.37
CA PHE A 201 41.25 21.60 6.35
C PHE A 201 40.63 21.39 4.94
N GLY A 202 41.48 21.34 3.89
CA GLY A 202 41.03 21.25 2.49
C GLY A 202 40.45 19.91 2.03
N GLY A 203 40.69 18.80 2.75
CA GLY A 203 40.31 17.45 2.29
C GLY A 203 38.85 17.05 2.57
N TYR A 204 38.29 17.48 3.71
CA TYR A 204 36.97 17.02 4.17
C TYR A 204 35.82 17.77 3.48
N MET A 205 35.97 19.09 3.32
CA MET A 205 34.96 19.98 2.72
C MET A 205 34.63 19.65 1.24
N LEU A 206 35.63 19.22 0.46
CA LEU A 206 35.42 18.83 -0.95
C LEU A 206 34.61 17.53 -1.07
N LYS A 207 34.58 16.70 -0.01
CA LYS A 207 33.85 15.44 0.05
C LYS A 207 32.38 15.64 0.49
N SER A 208 32.08 16.70 1.25
CA SER A 208 30.71 17.06 1.65
C SER A 208 29.95 17.81 0.55
N GLU A 209 30.56 18.79 -0.15
CA GLU A 209 29.86 19.49 -1.25
C GLU A 209 29.48 18.56 -2.41
N ARG A 210 30.29 17.52 -2.68
CA ARG A 210 29.96 16.49 -3.69
C ARG A 210 28.81 15.54 -3.30
N ARG A 211 28.34 15.58 -2.05
CA ARG A 211 27.12 14.88 -1.58
C ARG A 211 25.85 15.73 -1.71
N GLY A 212 25.91 16.95 -2.25
CA GLY A 212 24.78 17.88 -2.43
C GLY A 212 23.70 17.47 -3.45
N GLY A 213 23.61 16.20 -3.80
CA GLY A 213 22.53 15.62 -4.59
C GLY A 213 22.48 14.12 -4.34
N LYS A 214 21.27 13.56 -4.19
CA LYS A 214 20.99 12.14 -3.96
C LYS A 214 21.29 11.32 -5.23
N LYS A 215 22.57 11.32 -5.64
CA LYS A 215 23.08 10.44 -6.70
C LYS A 215 22.94 9.02 -6.19
N GLN A 216 22.08 8.25 -6.85
CA GLN A 216 21.83 6.84 -6.55
C GLN A 216 23.17 6.13 -6.30
N THR A 217 23.35 5.57 -5.10
CA THR A 217 24.62 4.92 -4.74
C THR A 217 24.88 3.72 -5.66
N GLU A 218 26.14 3.28 -5.80
CA GLU A 218 26.41 2.09 -6.62
C GLU A 218 25.70 0.84 -6.04
N ARG A 219 25.46 0.77 -4.71
CA ARG A 219 24.61 -0.26 -4.07
C ARG A 219 23.16 -0.18 -4.57
N GLU A 220 22.55 1.00 -4.55
CA GLU A 220 21.19 1.21 -5.09
C GLU A 220 21.11 0.92 -6.60
N LYS A 221 22.14 1.24 -7.39
CA LYS A 221 22.19 0.92 -8.83
C LYS A 221 22.32 -0.59 -9.06
N LYS A 222 23.19 -1.29 -8.31
CA LYS A 222 23.30 -2.76 -8.33
C LYS A 222 21.94 -3.38 -7.99
N LYS A 223 21.32 -2.99 -6.87
CA LYS A 223 19.99 -3.49 -6.45
C LYS A 223 18.92 -3.24 -7.52
N LYS A 224 18.89 -2.04 -8.12
CA LYS A 224 17.98 -1.73 -9.23
C LYS A 224 18.21 -2.63 -10.46
N ILE A 225 19.45 -2.72 -10.96
CA ILE A 225 19.77 -3.51 -12.16
C ILE A 225 19.48 -5.00 -11.95
N LEU A 226 19.73 -5.53 -10.74
CA LEU A 226 19.38 -6.91 -10.41
C LEU A 226 17.86 -7.10 -10.32
N SER A 227 17.13 -6.16 -9.73
CA SER A 227 15.66 -6.15 -9.71
C SER A 227 15.06 -6.09 -11.12
N ASP A 228 15.60 -5.23 -12.00
CA ASP A 228 15.17 -5.09 -13.40
C ASP A 228 15.44 -6.38 -14.23
N ARG A 229 16.43 -7.19 -13.82
CA ARG A 229 16.75 -8.50 -14.43
C ARG A 229 15.94 -9.66 -13.84
N ARG A 230 15.51 -9.57 -12.58
CA ARG A 230 14.74 -10.60 -11.88
C ARG A 230 13.30 -10.61 -12.39
N LYS A 231 12.96 -11.59 -13.22
CA LYS A 231 11.58 -11.89 -13.59
C LYS A 231 10.90 -12.58 -12.40
N SER A 232 9.68 -12.17 -12.07
CA SER A 232 8.84 -12.93 -11.13
C SER A 232 8.57 -14.33 -11.69
N LEU A 233 8.58 -15.33 -10.80
CA LEU A 233 8.32 -16.71 -11.14
C LEU A 233 6.92 -17.07 -10.63
N ASP A 234 5.98 -17.21 -11.56
CA ASP A 234 4.61 -17.65 -11.31
C ASP A 234 4.50 -19.12 -11.77
N ILE A 235 4.23 -20.01 -10.82
CA ILE A 235 4.29 -21.48 -11.01
C ILE A 235 3.09 -22.23 -10.41
N ASP A 236 2.27 -21.60 -9.58
CA ASP A 236 1.27 -22.29 -8.75
C ASP A 236 0.13 -22.89 -9.60
N ASP A 237 -0.25 -22.20 -10.68
CA ASP A 237 -1.27 -22.64 -11.64
C ASP A 237 -0.71 -23.50 -12.81
N LEU A 238 0.56 -23.94 -12.76
CA LEU A 238 1.20 -24.68 -13.86
C LEU A 238 1.09 -26.20 -13.71
N GLY A 239 0.52 -26.85 -14.74
CA GLY A 239 0.53 -28.31 -14.87
C GLY A 239 1.93 -28.91 -15.12
N GLN A 240 2.09 -30.19 -14.78
CA GLN A 240 3.39 -30.89 -14.70
C GLN A 240 4.30 -30.73 -15.94
N ASP A 241 3.76 -30.79 -17.16
CA ASP A 241 4.58 -30.67 -18.37
C ASP A 241 5.05 -29.23 -18.62
N LYS A 242 4.24 -28.22 -18.29
CA LYS A 242 4.66 -26.81 -18.31
C LYS A 242 5.73 -26.52 -17.25
N LEU A 243 5.64 -27.15 -16.07
CA LEU A 243 6.68 -27.07 -15.04
C LEU A 243 8.02 -27.65 -15.54
N LYS A 244 8.01 -28.79 -16.26
CA LYS A 244 9.22 -29.34 -16.89
C LYS A 244 9.80 -28.38 -17.93
N GLU A 245 8.97 -27.75 -18.76
CA GLU A 245 9.41 -26.75 -19.74
C GLU A 245 10.03 -25.53 -19.05
N LYS A 246 9.40 -25.01 -17.98
CA LYS A 246 9.91 -23.89 -17.19
C LYS A 246 11.21 -24.21 -16.46
N ALA A 247 11.35 -25.39 -15.89
CA ALA A 247 12.61 -25.85 -15.28
C ALA A 247 13.75 -25.89 -16.32
N ASN A 248 13.48 -26.36 -17.54
CA ASN A 248 14.45 -26.35 -18.64
C ASN A 248 14.78 -24.93 -19.15
N GLU A 249 13.83 -23.99 -19.13
CA GLU A 249 14.07 -22.57 -19.44
C GLU A 249 14.98 -21.91 -18.40
N LEU A 250 14.67 -22.09 -17.11
CA LEU A 250 15.46 -21.56 -16.00
C LEU A 250 16.87 -22.16 -15.95
N TRP A 251 17.01 -23.46 -16.20
CA TRP A 251 18.33 -24.12 -16.26
C TRP A 251 19.20 -23.57 -17.40
N LYS A 252 18.63 -23.34 -18.59
CA LYS A 252 19.35 -22.70 -19.71
C LYS A 252 19.75 -21.26 -19.39
N TRP A 253 18.88 -20.53 -18.70
CA TRP A 253 19.17 -19.16 -18.27
C TRP A 253 20.30 -19.10 -17.24
N LEU A 254 20.28 -19.98 -16.24
CA LEU A 254 21.37 -20.14 -15.27
C LEU A 254 22.70 -20.49 -15.95
N HIS A 255 22.67 -21.47 -16.86
CA HIS A 255 23.86 -21.88 -17.60
C HIS A 255 24.45 -20.76 -18.48
N GLN A 256 23.60 -19.91 -19.09
CA GLN A 256 24.05 -18.72 -19.80
C GLN A 256 24.75 -17.73 -18.86
N LEU A 257 24.15 -17.44 -17.70
CA LEU A 257 24.72 -16.50 -16.73
C LEU A 257 26.08 -16.98 -16.19
N GLU A 258 26.24 -18.28 -15.95
CA GLU A 258 27.51 -18.85 -15.49
C GLU A 258 28.59 -18.79 -16.60
N ALA A 259 28.22 -19.02 -17.85
CA ALA A 259 29.14 -18.85 -18.99
C ALA A 259 29.57 -17.37 -19.18
N GLU A 260 28.65 -16.41 -18.98
CA GLU A 260 28.97 -14.98 -19.00
C GLU A 260 29.88 -14.57 -17.83
N LYS A 261 29.64 -15.12 -16.62
CA LYS A 261 30.49 -14.93 -15.43
C LYS A 261 31.91 -15.45 -15.66
N PHE A 262 32.06 -16.67 -16.18
CA PHE A 262 33.37 -17.27 -16.48
C PHE A 262 34.18 -16.44 -17.49
N GLU A 263 33.56 -16.01 -18.59
CA GLU A 263 34.21 -15.14 -19.59
C GLU A 263 34.62 -13.78 -18.99
N LEU A 264 33.82 -13.23 -18.07
CA LEU A 264 34.17 -12.00 -17.34
C LEU A 264 35.33 -12.20 -16.36
N GLN A 265 35.38 -13.31 -15.62
CA GLN A 265 36.50 -13.67 -14.74
C GLN A 265 37.81 -13.82 -15.53
N TYR A 266 37.78 -14.57 -16.65
CA TYR A 266 38.94 -14.73 -17.53
C TYR A 266 39.44 -13.38 -18.10
N ARG A 267 38.51 -12.52 -18.55
CA ARG A 267 38.85 -11.15 -18.99
C ARG A 267 39.44 -10.30 -17.86
N PHE A 268 38.91 -10.39 -16.65
CA PHE A 268 39.40 -9.66 -15.49
C PHE A 268 40.83 -10.07 -15.14
N GLN A 269 41.13 -11.37 -15.10
CA GLN A 269 42.49 -11.87 -14.82
C GLN A 269 43.48 -11.44 -15.91
N ARG A 270 43.08 -11.50 -17.18
CA ARG A 270 43.87 -10.97 -18.31
C ARG A 270 44.12 -9.46 -18.19
N GLN A 271 43.13 -8.69 -17.75
CA GLN A 271 43.26 -7.24 -17.49
C GLN A 271 44.16 -6.95 -16.27
N LYS A 272 44.08 -7.74 -15.19
CA LYS A 272 44.96 -7.65 -14.00
C LYS A 272 46.43 -7.77 -14.42
N TYR A 273 46.76 -8.74 -15.28
CA TYR A 273 48.08 -8.89 -15.88
C TYR A 273 48.47 -7.69 -16.77
N GLU A 274 47.61 -7.28 -17.72
CA GLU A 274 47.89 -6.13 -18.59
C GLU A 274 48.14 -4.83 -17.80
N VAL A 275 47.38 -4.59 -16.73
CA VAL A 275 47.56 -3.44 -15.83
C VAL A 275 48.91 -3.50 -15.11
N ASN A 276 49.34 -4.68 -14.64
CA ASN A 276 50.65 -4.85 -13.99
C ASN A 276 51.81 -4.61 -14.98
N VAL A 277 51.73 -5.15 -16.20
CA VAL A 277 52.70 -4.87 -17.27
C VAL A 277 52.75 -3.39 -17.62
N LEU A 278 51.60 -2.71 -17.71
CA LEU A 278 51.53 -1.27 -17.98
C LEU A 278 52.12 -0.44 -16.84
N ARG A 279 51.88 -0.79 -15.58
CA ARG A 279 52.50 -0.15 -14.40
C ARG A 279 54.03 -0.25 -14.45
N ASN A 280 54.56 -1.43 -14.76
CA ASN A 280 56.00 -1.65 -14.89
C ASN A 280 56.60 -0.82 -16.03
N ARG A 281 56.00 -0.87 -17.23
CA ARG A 281 56.42 -0.05 -18.38
C ARG A 281 56.42 1.45 -18.09
N VAL A 282 55.39 1.97 -17.40
CA VAL A 282 55.34 3.38 -16.97
C VAL A 282 56.48 3.69 -15.99
N SER A 283 56.74 2.81 -15.03
CA SER A 283 57.85 2.95 -14.08
C SER A 283 59.20 3.07 -14.79
N ASP A 284 59.48 2.21 -15.76
CA ASP A 284 60.77 2.17 -16.45
C ASP A 284 60.99 3.36 -17.40
N HIS A 285 59.94 3.79 -18.11
CA HIS A 285 59.99 5.04 -18.89
C HIS A 285 60.18 6.29 -17.98
N GLN A 286 59.64 6.29 -16.77
CA GLN A 286 59.89 7.37 -15.80
C GLN A 286 61.30 7.33 -15.19
N LYS A 287 61.85 6.15 -14.87
CA LYS A 287 63.21 5.97 -14.34
C LYS A 287 64.26 6.44 -15.36
N THR A 288 64.12 6.04 -16.62
CA THR A 288 65.05 6.41 -17.71
C THR A 288 65.05 7.91 -17.99
N SER A 289 63.88 8.55 -18.02
CA SER A 289 63.73 10.01 -18.18
C SER A 289 64.41 10.83 -17.06
N LYS A 290 64.43 10.33 -15.82
CA LYS A 290 65.11 11.00 -14.69
C LYS A 290 66.64 10.82 -14.73
N ARG A 291 67.16 9.74 -15.34
CA ARG A 291 68.61 9.45 -15.40
C ARG A 291 69.35 10.33 -16.41
N THR A 292 68.76 10.62 -17.57
CA THR A 292 69.36 11.49 -18.61
C THR A 292 69.58 12.93 -18.14
N LYS A 293 68.72 13.44 -17.24
CA LYS A 293 68.82 14.82 -16.72
C LYS A 293 69.94 15.04 -15.67
N ARG A 294 70.57 13.98 -15.16
CA ARG A 294 71.74 14.06 -14.24
C ARG A 294 73.10 13.93 -14.94
N GLY A 295 73.14 13.57 -16.22
CA GLY A 295 74.39 13.36 -16.97
C GLY A 295 74.94 14.59 -17.70
N LEU A 296 74.23 15.72 -17.71
CA LEU A 296 74.59 16.92 -18.49
C LEU A 296 74.92 18.13 -17.60
N ARG A 297 75.93 17.96 -16.74
CA ARG A 297 76.72 19.06 -16.17
C ARG A 297 78.18 18.79 -16.49
N LYS A 298 78.74 19.63 -17.37
CA LYS A 298 80.13 19.64 -17.80
C LYS A 298 80.61 21.09 -17.79
#